data_AF-A0A1U9NQ06-F1
#
_entry.id   AF-A0A1U9NQ06-F1
#
_cell.length_a   1.000
_cell.length_b   1.000
_cell.length_c   1.000
_cell.angle_alpha   90.00
_cell.angle_beta   90.00
_cell.angle_gamma   90.00
#
_symmetry.space_group_name_H-M   'P 1'
#
loop_
_entity.id
_entity.type
_entity.pdbx_description
1 polymer ?
#
loop_
_entity_poly.entity_id
_entity_poly.type
_entity_poly.pdbx_seq_one_letter_code
_entity_poly.pdbx_strand_id
1 'polypeptide(L)'
;MKDAMKRNIMKSKPAIVLVLFLALCLNGGCQDGSRVSHSVRSGDGLQAVLDSGNDLVLEKNTVYEIDETLVYKFDGQTIKTKDAESISDYATLRIKSPDLMLLLDGNHKDNIVLENVSLDGNRYRLSTVAKENVTGGGGQPPLVFFGGNGAEGQIVRNNVFMSTRTWSTLKVHEGAADILVEGNIFLGAGTGPRGNGREKREVPFAWGDAISCAAKNTIVRNNLIIDPTDVGIVFYGAPGSIAENNVIASVSRESLGAINLVDGFLYPLDDPNHFSYRNTTVRNNYIDAFGSRIHIAIPMGAGVWVPHLKDRILVGASVHGNTVAGGAAGYGYVVNGVEDFKVYGNKSTASYSGLADGLNARKRPDEPGPFLFDPDRIENCQLQEEFQPCQKHLLHLLRCNHGDTNDLGYRIYKYGEFEVKAVINAAYLEMLGREPTETEMTENIKWMQSTQTNADTLRRKLMAGDEFVEKFGRFLPDDLHPYRIELWLDIIDNIQKDSMKQKDSLPDAETIYRQAVLRLDRSKIGRSS
;
A
#
# COMPACT_ATOMS: atom_id res chain seq x y z
N MET A 1 -11.38 -18.80 -56.68
CA MET A 1 -12.77 -18.48 -57.04
C MET A 1 -13.07 -17.12 -56.40
N LYS A 2 -13.51 -16.06 -57.11
CA LYS A 2 -14.74 -15.92 -57.93
C LYS A 2 -16.00 -16.20 -57.11
N ASP A 3 -17.14 -15.49 -57.17
CA ASP A 3 -17.58 -14.22 -57.80
C ASP A 3 -18.96 -13.86 -57.14
N ALA A 4 -19.50 -12.64 -57.04
CA ALA A 4 -18.97 -11.28 -57.23
C ALA A 4 -19.97 -10.22 -56.67
N MET A 5 -19.59 -8.93 -56.72
CA MET A 5 -20.38 -7.70 -56.49
C MET A 5 -21.83 -7.73 -57.04
N LYS A 6 -22.80 -7.11 -56.33
CA LYS A 6 -23.99 -6.48 -56.97
C LYS A 6 -24.48 -5.24 -56.21
N ARG A 7 -24.57 -4.11 -56.93
CA ARG A 7 -25.15 -2.84 -56.47
C ARG A 7 -26.64 -2.83 -56.77
N ASN A 8 -27.40 -1.97 -56.09
CA ASN A 8 -28.59 -1.37 -56.72
C ASN A 8 -28.85 0.06 -56.20
N ILE A 9 -29.58 0.84 -57.01
CA ILE A 9 -29.54 2.31 -57.04
C ILE A 9 -30.89 2.92 -56.63
N MET A 10 -30.81 4.02 -55.86
CA MET A 10 -31.78 5.11 -55.62
C MET A 10 -33.30 4.84 -55.55
N LYS A 11 -33.93 5.47 -54.54
CA LYS A 11 -35.02 6.42 -54.79
C LYS A 11 -35.14 7.44 -53.66
N SER A 12 -34.98 8.73 -53.98
CA SER A 12 -35.14 9.86 -53.07
C SER A 12 -36.54 10.47 -53.17
N LYS A 13 -37.09 10.95 -52.04
CA LYS A 13 -38.11 12.01 -51.99
C LYS A 13 -37.91 12.86 -50.72
N PRO A 14 -38.37 14.13 -50.70
CA PRO A 14 -37.75 15.18 -49.89
C PRO A 14 -38.45 15.43 -48.54
N ALA A 15 -37.70 15.98 -47.59
CA ALA A 15 -38.22 16.57 -46.36
C ALA A 15 -37.87 18.06 -46.29
N ILE A 16 -38.94 18.85 -46.20
CA ILE A 16 -39.06 20.30 -46.08
C ILE A 16 -38.04 20.92 -45.11
N VAL A 17 -37.41 22.02 -45.55
CA VAL A 17 -36.63 22.93 -44.70
C VAL A 17 -37.59 23.85 -43.94
N LEU A 18 -37.52 23.85 -42.61
CA LEU A 18 -38.16 24.86 -41.76
C LEU A 18 -37.08 25.68 -41.05
N VAL A 19 -36.82 26.90 -41.53
CA VAL A 19 -35.94 27.85 -40.85
C VAL A 19 -36.75 28.55 -39.76
N LEU A 20 -36.45 28.26 -38.49
CA LEU A 20 -36.89 29.09 -37.38
C LEU A 20 -35.73 30.01 -36.96
N PHE A 21 -35.91 31.32 -37.18
CA PHE A 21 -35.12 32.33 -36.49
C PHE A 21 -35.63 32.42 -35.05
N LEU A 22 -34.76 32.15 -34.07
CA LEU A 22 -34.94 32.67 -32.72
C LEU A 22 -33.64 33.36 -32.30
N ALA A 23 -33.74 34.64 -31.94
CA ALA A 23 -32.61 35.38 -31.42
C ALA A 23 -32.30 34.91 -29.99
N LEU A 24 -31.04 34.63 -29.71
CA LEU A 24 -30.52 34.42 -28.36
C LEU A 24 -29.50 35.52 -28.07
N CYS A 25 -29.85 36.35 -27.08
CA CYS A 25 -29.04 37.49 -26.70
C CYS A 25 -27.69 37.06 -26.12
N LEU A 26 -26.67 37.87 -26.39
CA LEU A 26 -25.41 37.84 -25.66
C LEU A 26 -25.65 37.99 -24.16
N ASN A 27 -25.12 37.06 -23.38
CA ASN A 27 -24.60 37.34 -22.04
C ASN A 27 -23.43 36.37 -21.78
N GLY A 28 -22.32 36.64 -22.48
CA GLY A 28 -21.02 36.00 -22.24
C GLY A 28 -20.42 36.50 -20.93
N GLY A 29 -21.07 36.20 -19.80
CA GLY A 29 -20.49 36.35 -18.49
C GLY A 29 -19.53 35.19 -18.27
N CYS A 30 -18.22 35.45 -18.41
CA CYS A 30 -17.22 34.56 -17.85
C CYS A 30 -17.33 34.67 -16.32
N GLN A 31 -18.21 33.86 -15.72
CA GLN A 31 -18.22 33.70 -14.27
C GLN A 31 -16.92 32.98 -13.91
N ASP A 32 -15.98 33.76 -13.39
CA ASP A 32 -14.84 33.28 -12.64
C ASP A 32 -15.41 32.57 -11.40
N GLY A 33 -15.64 31.26 -11.56
CA GLY A 33 -16.43 30.43 -10.67
C GLY A 33 -15.68 30.12 -9.39
N SER A 34 -15.46 31.12 -8.55
CA SER A 34 -14.79 30.96 -7.25
C SER A 34 -15.52 29.89 -6.44
N ARG A 35 -14.93 28.69 -6.32
CA ARG A 35 -15.50 27.63 -5.50
C ARG A 35 -15.61 28.10 -4.07
N VAL A 36 -16.80 27.94 -3.50
CA VAL A 36 -17.05 28.34 -2.11
C VAL A 36 -16.68 27.14 -1.24
N SER A 37 -15.60 27.27 -0.48
CA SER A 37 -15.25 26.28 0.53
C SER A 37 -16.34 26.23 1.60
N HIS A 38 -16.96 25.07 1.82
CA HIS A 38 -18.00 24.90 2.83
C HIS A 38 -17.45 24.17 4.06
N SER A 39 -17.46 24.84 5.22
CA SER A 39 -17.08 24.21 6.49
C SER A 39 -18.25 23.40 7.04
N VAL A 40 -18.02 22.14 7.40
CA VAL A 40 -19.03 21.18 7.87
C VAL A 40 -18.77 20.70 9.29
N ARG A 41 -19.84 20.52 10.06
CA ARG A 41 -19.85 19.92 11.40
C ARG A 41 -20.13 18.43 11.34
N SER A 42 -19.77 17.69 12.39
CA SER A 42 -20.17 16.29 12.52
C SER A 42 -21.70 16.18 12.55
N GLY A 43 -22.25 15.36 11.64
CA GLY A 43 -23.69 15.23 11.41
C GLY A 43 -24.25 16.02 10.21
N ASP A 44 -23.46 16.89 9.59
CA ASP A 44 -23.84 17.54 8.33
C ASP A 44 -23.76 16.56 7.13
N GLY A 45 -24.57 16.81 6.10
CA GLY A 45 -24.61 16.01 4.88
C GLY A 45 -23.38 16.22 3.99
N LEU A 46 -22.26 15.54 4.28
CA LEU A 46 -21.00 15.66 3.55
C LEU A 46 -21.16 15.48 2.03
N GLN A 47 -21.95 14.47 1.61
CA GLN A 47 -22.20 14.23 0.19
C GLN A 47 -22.99 15.37 -0.46
N ALA A 48 -23.91 16.03 0.26
CA ALA A 48 -24.68 17.15 -0.27
C ALA A 48 -23.78 18.39 -0.55
N VAL A 49 -22.68 18.56 0.19
CA VAL A 49 -21.66 19.57 -0.12
C VAL A 49 -20.94 19.23 -1.43
N LEU A 50 -20.52 17.97 -1.61
CA LEU A 50 -19.90 17.52 -2.86
C LEU A 50 -20.86 17.61 -4.06
N ASP A 51 -22.13 17.26 -3.87
CA ASP A 51 -23.20 17.36 -4.88
C ASP A 51 -23.49 18.82 -5.29
N SER A 52 -23.22 19.79 -4.42
CA SER A 52 -23.36 21.22 -4.70
C SER A 52 -22.20 21.83 -5.50
N GLY A 53 -21.12 21.09 -5.76
CA GLY A 53 -19.93 21.57 -6.45
C GLY A 53 -18.93 22.35 -5.59
N ASN A 54 -19.17 22.42 -4.28
CA ASN A 54 -18.30 23.07 -3.31
C ASN A 54 -17.17 22.14 -2.83
N ASP A 55 -16.14 22.74 -2.22
CA ASP A 55 -15.10 21.99 -1.51
C ASP A 55 -15.59 21.61 -0.11
N LEU A 56 -15.24 20.39 0.32
CA LEU A 56 -15.57 19.85 1.64
C LEU A 56 -14.45 20.19 2.63
N VAL A 57 -14.72 21.14 3.53
CA VAL A 57 -13.75 21.58 4.55
C VAL A 57 -14.18 21.05 5.92
N LEU A 58 -13.45 20.06 6.41
CA LEU A 58 -13.72 19.34 7.65
C LEU A 58 -13.17 20.11 8.87
N GLU A 59 -13.84 20.01 10.02
CA GLU A 59 -13.39 20.55 11.30
C GLU A 59 -12.25 19.71 11.89
N LYS A 60 -11.26 20.38 12.50
CA LYS A 60 -10.12 19.72 13.14
C LYS A 60 -10.56 18.67 14.18
N ASN A 61 -9.77 17.61 14.34
CA ASN A 61 -9.90 16.58 15.38
C ASN A 61 -11.29 15.89 15.42
N THR A 62 -12.09 16.01 14.36
CA THR A 62 -13.49 15.59 14.34
C THR A 62 -13.64 14.27 13.61
N VAL A 63 -14.38 13.34 14.20
CA VAL A 63 -14.76 12.08 13.55
C VAL A 63 -16.10 12.27 12.83
N TYR A 64 -16.10 11.91 11.55
CA TYR A 64 -17.28 11.81 10.71
C TYR A 64 -17.50 10.33 10.40
N GLU A 65 -18.59 9.79 10.91
CA GLU A 65 -18.96 8.38 10.76
C GLU A 65 -19.77 8.21 9.47
N ILE A 66 -19.23 7.44 8.51
CA ILE A 66 -19.67 7.34 7.11
C ILE A 66 -20.42 6.02 6.87
N ASP A 67 -21.67 6.10 6.43
CA ASP A 67 -22.54 4.97 6.10
C ASP A 67 -22.66 4.68 4.59
N GLU A 68 -22.47 5.68 3.73
CA GLU A 68 -22.42 5.56 2.27
C GLU A 68 -21.12 6.15 1.68
N THR A 69 -20.66 5.64 0.53
CA THR A 69 -19.46 6.12 -0.16
C THR A 69 -19.55 7.63 -0.45
N LEU A 70 -18.53 8.40 -0.06
CA LEU A 70 -18.40 9.79 -0.51
C LEU A 70 -17.89 9.81 -1.96
N VAL A 71 -18.50 10.62 -2.83
CA VAL A 71 -18.20 10.66 -4.27
C VAL A 71 -17.92 12.09 -4.70
N TYR A 72 -16.72 12.33 -5.26
CA TYR A 72 -16.39 13.58 -5.95
C TYR A 72 -17.29 13.74 -7.19
N LYS A 73 -17.98 14.87 -7.32
CA LYS A 73 -18.94 15.09 -8.41
C LYS A 73 -18.37 15.96 -9.53
N PHE A 74 -17.48 16.89 -9.20
CA PHE A 74 -16.92 17.87 -10.12
C PHE A 74 -15.39 17.89 -10.07
N ASP A 75 -14.79 18.18 -11.21
CA ASP A 75 -13.34 18.24 -11.38
C ASP A 75 -12.74 19.35 -10.52
N GLY A 76 -11.59 19.12 -9.90
CA GLY A 76 -10.90 20.08 -9.03
C GLY A 76 -11.57 20.33 -7.69
N GLN A 77 -12.58 19.56 -7.30
CA GLN A 77 -13.09 19.57 -5.93
C GLN A 77 -12.03 19.12 -4.93
N THR A 78 -12.02 19.76 -3.77
CA THR A 78 -11.13 19.44 -2.65
C THR A 78 -11.88 18.86 -1.46
N ILE A 79 -11.35 17.81 -0.84
CA ILE A 79 -11.69 17.38 0.52
C ILE A 79 -10.47 17.60 1.40
N LYS A 80 -10.61 18.42 2.45
CA LYS A 80 -9.50 18.70 3.38
C LYS A 80 -9.93 19.02 4.81
N THR A 81 -9.02 18.82 5.76
CA THR A 81 -9.19 19.40 7.11
C THR A 81 -8.79 20.87 7.14
N LYS A 82 -9.59 21.69 7.82
CA LYS A 82 -9.34 23.12 7.97
C LYS A 82 -8.08 23.41 8.80
N ASP A 83 -7.21 24.26 8.27
CA ASP A 83 -6.04 24.83 8.95
C ASP A 83 -5.08 23.81 9.61
N ALA A 84 -5.08 22.55 9.16
CA ALA A 84 -4.36 21.45 9.79
C ALA A 84 -2.83 21.50 9.58
N GLU A 85 -2.06 21.38 10.66
CA GLU A 85 -0.59 21.47 10.69
C GLU A 85 0.11 20.13 10.99
N SER A 86 -0.59 19.19 11.64
CA SER A 86 -0.08 17.86 12.00
C SER A 86 -1.21 16.83 12.06
N ILE A 87 -0.88 15.53 12.11
CA ILE A 87 -1.86 14.43 12.15
C ILE A 87 -2.93 14.61 13.23
N SER A 88 -2.57 15.12 14.42
CA SER A 88 -3.55 15.30 15.49
C SER A 88 -4.65 16.32 15.15
N ASP A 89 -4.39 17.20 14.17
CA ASP A 89 -5.40 18.14 13.68
C ASP A 89 -6.41 17.49 12.74
N TYR A 90 -6.08 16.34 12.12
CA TYR A 90 -6.82 15.82 10.97
C TYR A 90 -8.23 15.37 11.38
N ALA A 91 -9.21 15.78 10.57
CA ALA A 91 -10.53 15.17 10.58
C ALA A 91 -10.43 13.70 10.17
N THR A 92 -11.23 12.84 10.80
CA THR A 92 -11.30 11.41 10.48
C THR A 92 -12.60 11.08 9.76
N LEU A 93 -12.50 10.63 8.51
CA LEU A 93 -13.59 9.96 7.80
C LEU A 93 -13.51 8.47 8.14
N ARG A 94 -14.49 7.95 8.88
CA ARG A 94 -14.50 6.56 9.37
C ARG A 94 -15.67 5.77 8.78
N ILE A 95 -15.43 4.57 8.26
CA ILE A 95 -16.55 3.67 7.88
C ILE A 95 -17.32 3.24 9.13
N LYS A 96 -18.63 3.50 9.14
CA LYS A 96 -19.61 3.06 10.15
C LYS A 96 -20.39 1.82 9.71
N SER A 97 -20.71 1.73 8.41
CA SER A 97 -21.54 0.64 7.87
C SER A 97 -20.72 -0.66 7.71
N PRO A 98 -21.20 -1.82 8.21
CA PRO A 98 -20.51 -3.08 8.07
C PRO A 98 -20.41 -3.54 6.61
N ASP A 99 -21.33 -3.13 5.74
CA ASP A 99 -21.34 -3.53 4.33
C ASP A 99 -20.56 -2.57 3.41
N LEU A 100 -20.18 -1.38 3.93
CA LEU A 100 -19.42 -0.40 3.17
C LEU A 100 -17.92 -0.78 3.11
N MET A 101 -17.39 -0.80 1.88
CA MET A 101 -15.99 -1.12 1.57
C MET A 101 -15.22 0.09 1.04
N LEU A 102 -15.86 0.89 0.18
CA LEU A 102 -15.30 2.09 -0.43
C LEU A 102 -15.69 3.31 0.39
N LEU A 103 -14.72 3.97 1.03
CA LEU A 103 -14.96 5.18 1.81
C LEU A 103 -15.11 6.41 0.91
N LEU A 104 -14.28 6.49 -0.15
CA LEU A 104 -14.16 7.66 -1.00
C LEU A 104 -13.87 7.29 -2.46
N ASP A 105 -14.70 7.81 -3.37
CA ASP A 105 -14.61 7.62 -4.82
C ASP A 105 -14.33 8.96 -5.53
N GLY A 106 -13.12 9.08 -6.08
CA GLY A 106 -12.64 10.15 -6.94
C GLY A 106 -12.40 9.71 -8.38
N ASN A 107 -12.89 8.54 -8.77
CA ASN A 107 -12.69 7.97 -10.10
C ASN A 107 -13.36 8.84 -11.20
N HIS A 108 -12.70 9.00 -12.35
CA HIS A 108 -13.16 9.82 -13.48
C HIS A 108 -13.39 11.32 -13.15
N LYS A 109 -12.50 11.93 -12.36
CA LYS A 109 -12.52 13.37 -12.05
C LYS A 109 -11.16 14.01 -12.26
N ASP A 110 -11.08 15.12 -12.98
CA ASP A 110 -9.79 15.79 -13.17
C ASP A 110 -9.44 16.63 -11.95
N ASN A 111 -8.14 16.81 -11.67
CA ASN A 111 -7.58 17.80 -10.73
C ASN A 111 -8.08 17.76 -9.27
N ILE A 112 -8.84 16.75 -8.85
CA ILE A 112 -9.38 16.65 -7.48
C ILE A 112 -8.27 16.49 -6.44
N VAL A 113 -8.52 16.97 -5.21
CA VAL A 113 -7.52 17.01 -4.13
C VAL A 113 -8.08 16.39 -2.84
N LEU A 114 -7.38 15.39 -2.32
CA LEU A 114 -7.57 14.87 -0.96
C LEU A 114 -6.37 15.25 -0.09
N GLU A 115 -6.57 16.06 0.95
CA GLU A 115 -5.47 16.62 1.75
C GLU A 115 -5.72 16.70 3.25
N ASN A 116 -4.73 16.26 4.06
CA ASN A 116 -4.73 16.38 5.52
C ASN A 116 -5.96 15.70 6.18
N VAL A 117 -6.36 14.52 5.70
CA VAL A 117 -7.50 13.75 6.23
C VAL A 117 -7.05 12.38 6.74
N SER A 118 -7.64 11.92 7.84
CA SER A 118 -7.53 10.53 8.32
C SER A 118 -8.67 9.68 7.75
N LEU A 119 -8.34 8.57 7.11
CA LEU A 119 -9.26 7.69 6.39
C LEU A 119 -9.22 6.30 7.06
N ASP A 120 -10.24 6.02 7.87
CA ASP A 120 -10.29 4.86 8.75
C ASP A 120 -11.31 3.83 8.25
N GLY A 121 -10.80 2.71 7.75
CA GLY A 121 -11.65 1.59 7.34
C GLY A 121 -12.40 0.93 8.50
N ASN A 122 -12.06 1.21 9.77
CA ASN A 122 -12.75 0.71 10.98
C ASN A 122 -12.80 -0.82 11.13
N ARG A 123 -11.86 -1.55 10.50
CA ARG A 123 -11.82 -3.01 10.48
C ARG A 123 -11.87 -3.68 11.86
N TYR A 124 -11.25 -3.10 12.88
CA TYR A 124 -11.22 -3.72 14.21
C TYR A 124 -12.56 -3.64 14.96
N ARG A 125 -13.53 -2.86 14.46
CA ARG A 125 -14.92 -2.86 14.94
C ARG A 125 -15.89 -3.58 13.99
N LEU A 126 -15.62 -3.53 12.67
CA LEU A 126 -16.53 -4.03 11.62
C LEU A 126 -16.08 -5.34 10.93
N SER A 127 -14.95 -5.94 11.32
CA SER A 127 -14.34 -7.10 10.65
C SER A 127 -14.09 -6.86 9.14
N THR A 128 -13.85 -7.90 8.36
CA THR A 128 -13.77 -7.90 6.89
C THR A 128 -15.13 -8.16 6.26
N VAL A 129 -15.32 -7.77 4.99
CA VAL A 129 -16.54 -8.06 4.23
C VAL A 129 -16.40 -9.39 3.48
N ALA A 130 -17.36 -10.32 3.61
CA ALA A 130 -17.25 -11.71 3.14
C ALA A 130 -17.33 -11.88 1.59
N LYS A 131 -16.62 -12.89 1.05
CA LYS A 131 -16.55 -13.22 -0.40
C LYS A 131 -17.78 -13.95 -0.92
N GLU A 132 -18.71 -14.34 -0.06
CA GLU A 132 -19.97 -14.98 -0.49
C GLU A 132 -20.77 -14.06 -1.44
N ASN A 133 -20.50 -12.75 -1.38
CA ASN A 133 -21.03 -11.72 -2.27
C ASN A 133 -20.03 -11.20 -3.33
N VAL A 134 -18.80 -11.73 -3.41
CA VAL A 134 -17.71 -11.16 -4.25
C VAL A 134 -16.72 -12.23 -4.75
N THR A 135 -16.46 -12.28 -6.06
CA THR A 135 -15.51 -13.22 -6.68
C THR A 135 -14.11 -12.63 -6.91
N GLY A 136 -13.07 -13.42 -6.60
CA GLY A 136 -11.67 -13.14 -7.00
C GLY A 136 -10.91 -12.11 -6.15
N GLY A 137 -9.57 -12.18 -6.20
CA GLY A 137 -8.72 -11.07 -5.75
C GLY A 137 -8.84 -9.93 -6.74
N GLY A 138 -9.36 -8.79 -6.30
CA GLY A 138 -9.74 -7.65 -7.15
C GLY A 138 -11.25 -7.43 -7.34
N GLY A 139 -12.12 -8.31 -6.81
CA GLY A 139 -13.58 -8.14 -6.92
C GLY A 139 -14.20 -7.15 -5.92
N GLN A 140 -13.48 -6.75 -4.87
CA GLN A 140 -13.90 -5.73 -3.91
C GLN A 140 -13.38 -4.34 -4.37
N PRO A 141 -14.03 -3.22 -4.03
CA PRO A 141 -13.42 -1.91 -4.23
C PRO A 141 -12.25 -1.69 -3.24
N PRO A 142 -11.35 -0.74 -3.52
CA PRO A 142 -10.35 -0.27 -2.54
C PRO A 142 -11.05 0.50 -1.39
N LEU A 143 -10.30 0.90 -0.35
CA LEU A 143 -10.80 1.86 0.63
C LEU A 143 -10.99 3.25 0.00
N VAL A 144 -10.05 3.68 -0.85
CA VAL A 144 -10.08 4.95 -1.59
C VAL A 144 -9.74 4.71 -3.06
N PHE A 145 -10.54 5.27 -3.98
CA PHE A 145 -10.44 5.03 -5.41
C PHE A 145 -10.21 6.33 -6.19
N PHE A 146 -9.07 6.41 -6.88
CA PHE A 146 -8.62 7.55 -7.68
C PHE A 146 -8.22 7.05 -9.08
N GLY A 147 -8.03 7.96 -10.04
CA GLY A 147 -7.71 7.69 -11.44
C GLY A 147 -8.93 7.39 -12.29
N GLY A 148 -8.78 6.40 -13.18
CA GLY A 148 -9.82 5.97 -14.12
C GLY A 148 -9.74 6.62 -15.49
N ASN A 149 -10.42 6.01 -16.46
CA ASN A 149 -10.42 6.48 -17.85
C ASN A 149 -10.76 7.97 -17.97
N GLY A 150 -9.78 8.74 -18.46
CA GLY A 150 -9.89 10.18 -18.73
C GLY A 150 -9.53 11.09 -17.56
N ALA A 151 -9.19 10.58 -16.37
CA ALA A 151 -8.83 11.43 -15.24
C ALA A 151 -7.36 11.88 -15.27
N GLU A 152 -7.12 13.17 -15.10
CA GLU A 152 -5.76 13.76 -15.07
C GLU A 152 -5.54 14.66 -13.83
N GLY A 153 -4.28 14.78 -13.38
CA GLY A 153 -3.87 15.81 -12.42
C GLY A 153 -4.36 15.66 -10.97
N GLN A 154 -4.89 14.50 -10.57
CA GLN A 154 -5.40 14.29 -9.21
C GLN A 154 -4.28 14.29 -8.15
N ILE A 155 -4.59 14.75 -6.93
CA ILE A 155 -3.65 14.86 -5.82
C ILE A 155 -4.19 14.15 -4.57
N VAL A 156 -3.39 13.26 -3.99
CA VAL A 156 -3.59 12.63 -2.68
C VAL A 156 -2.39 12.95 -1.80
N ARG A 157 -2.51 13.95 -0.92
CA ARG A 157 -1.37 14.51 -0.18
C ARG A 157 -1.56 14.53 1.33
N ASN A 158 -0.52 14.14 2.09
CA ASN A 158 -0.46 14.28 3.54
C ASN A 158 -1.66 13.67 4.29
N ASN A 159 -2.22 12.57 3.81
CA ASN A 159 -3.33 11.88 4.47
C ASN A 159 -2.83 10.73 5.35
N VAL A 160 -3.66 10.28 6.28
CA VAL A 160 -3.44 9.05 7.04
C VAL A 160 -4.46 8.00 6.62
N PHE A 161 -4.02 6.83 6.19
CA PHE A 161 -4.88 5.70 5.87
C PHE A 161 -4.67 4.59 6.90
N MET A 162 -5.76 4.02 7.44
CA MET A 162 -5.66 2.99 8.48
C MET A 162 -6.80 1.95 8.41
N SER A 163 -6.58 0.81 9.05
CA SER A 163 -7.62 -0.21 9.30
C SER A 163 -8.37 -0.68 8.03
N THR A 164 -7.67 -0.83 6.91
CA THR A 164 -8.29 -1.20 5.62
C THR A 164 -8.98 -2.58 5.67
N ARG A 165 -10.21 -2.64 5.17
CA ARG A 165 -11.11 -3.82 5.15
C ARG A 165 -11.11 -4.62 3.86
N THR A 166 -10.40 -4.14 2.84
CA THR A 166 -10.41 -4.60 1.45
C THR A 166 -8.99 -4.98 0.98
N TRP A 167 -8.84 -5.35 -0.29
CA TRP A 167 -7.54 -5.76 -0.88
C TRP A 167 -6.58 -4.60 -1.17
N SER A 168 -7.04 -3.35 -1.15
CA SER A 168 -6.20 -2.18 -1.44
C SER A 168 -6.68 -0.96 -0.65
N THR A 169 -5.73 -0.24 -0.05
CA THR A 169 -6.02 0.99 0.69
C THR A 169 -6.24 2.17 -0.25
N LEU A 170 -5.30 2.44 -1.16
CA LEU A 170 -5.44 3.45 -2.21
C LEU A 170 -5.19 2.82 -3.59
N LYS A 171 -6.21 2.82 -4.46
CA LYS A 171 -6.07 2.43 -5.86
C LYS A 171 -6.06 3.67 -6.75
N VAL A 172 -5.03 3.79 -7.57
CA VAL A 172 -4.94 4.71 -8.71
C VAL A 172 -5.17 3.89 -9.98
N HIS A 173 -6.36 4.03 -10.58
CA HIS A 173 -6.86 3.17 -11.65
C HIS A 173 -6.33 3.56 -13.02
N GLU A 174 -6.22 2.57 -13.91
CA GLU A 174 -5.77 2.73 -15.29
C GLU A 174 -6.69 3.64 -16.13
N GLY A 175 -6.15 4.13 -17.24
CA GLY A 175 -6.81 5.12 -18.10
C GLY A 175 -6.67 6.56 -17.61
N ALA A 176 -6.05 6.78 -16.45
CA ALA A 176 -5.64 8.08 -15.93
C ALA A 176 -4.15 8.38 -16.16
N ALA A 177 -3.77 9.65 -15.99
CA ALA A 177 -2.39 10.13 -16.05
C ALA A 177 -2.09 11.25 -15.02
N ASP A 178 -0.80 11.50 -14.79
CA ASP A 178 -0.28 12.69 -14.09
C ASP A 178 -0.81 12.89 -12.65
N ILE A 179 -0.99 11.78 -11.92
CA ILE A 179 -1.49 11.76 -10.53
C ILE A 179 -0.34 11.86 -9.51
N LEU A 180 -0.54 12.60 -8.42
CA LEU A 180 0.41 12.75 -7.32
C LEU A 180 -0.10 12.08 -6.04
N VAL A 181 0.69 11.16 -5.48
CA VAL A 181 0.47 10.54 -4.16
C VAL A 181 1.67 10.86 -3.27
N GLU A 182 1.55 11.87 -2.41
CA GLU A 182 2.66 12.47 -1.67
C GLU A 182 2.46 12.55 -0.16
N GLY A 183 3.49 12.21 0.63
CA GLY A 183 3.53 12.55 2.07
C GLY A 183 2.52 11.80 2.94
N ASN A 184 1.81 10.80 2.39
CA ASN A 184 0.77 10.07 3.10
C ASN A 184 1.35 9.00 4.02
N ILE A 185 0.62 8.64 5.06
CA ILE A 185 0.96 7.60 6.03
C ILE A 185 -0.05 6.47 5.92
N PHE A 186 0.41 5.23 5.80
CA PHE A 186 -0.43 4.03 5.71
C PHE A 186 -0.12 3.11 6.90
N LEU A 187 -1.10 2.86 7.77
CA LEU A 187 -0.96 2.04 8.97
C LEU A 187 -1.82 0.77 8.87
N GLY A 188 -1.24 -0.29 8.32
CA GLY A 188 -1.83 -1.62 8.25
C GLY A 188 -2.89 -1.78 7.14
N ALA A 189 -2.54 -2.54 6.11
CA ALA A 189 -3.47 -3.03 5.10
C ALA A 189 -3.59 -4.55 5.21
N GLY A 190 -4.82 -5.11 5.25
CA GLY A 190 -5.05 -6.57 5.29
C GLY A 190 -4.47 -7.34 6.50
N THR A 191 -4.40 -8.67 6.38
CA THR A 191 -3.82 -9.62 7.35
C THR A 191 -2.71 -10.42 6.72
N GLY A 192 -1.53 -10.48 7.34
CA GLY A 192 -0.38 -11.24 6.81
C GLY A 192 -0.63 -12.76 6.80
N PRO A 193 0.10 -13.55 6.00
CA PRO A 193 -0.11 -14.99 5.81
C PRO A 193 -0.26 -15.84 7.09
N ARG A 194 0.42 -15.47 8.18
CA ARG A 194 0.35 -16.16 9.49
C ARG A 194 -0.73 -15.61 10.45
N GLY A 195 -1.62 -14.75 9.97
CA GLY A 195 -2.68 -14.14 10.77
C GLY A 195 -2.22 -12.95 11.62
N ASN A 196 -1.11 -12.30 11.25
CA ASN A 196 -0.68 -11.04 11.90
C ASN A 196 -1.51 -9.87 11.36
N GLY A 197 -2.00 -9.00 12.24
CA GLY A 197 -2.89 -7.87 11.90
C GLY A 197 -4.38 -8.19 11.93
N ARG A 198 -4.76 -9.46 12.17
CA ARG A 198 -6.13 -9.95 12.07
C ARG A 198 -7.02 -9.51 13.23
N GLU A 199 -8.32 -9.39 12.99
CA GLU A 199 -9.28 -9.43 14.11
C GLU A 199 -9.62 -10.86 14.54
N LYS A 200 -10.24 -10.99 15.72
CA LYS A 200 -10.48 -12.25 16.44
C LYS A 200 -11.17 -13.35 15.62
N ARG A 201 -12.15 -12.99 14.80
CA ARG A 201 -12.97 -13.89 13.97
C ARG A 201 -12.53 -13.96 12.51
N GLU A 202 -11.55 -13.15 12.12
CA GLU A 202 -11.08 -13.05 10.76
C GLU A 202 -10.45 -14.38 10.32
N VAL A 203 -10.96 -14.93 9.22
CA VAL A 203 -10.35 -16.04 8.48
C VAL A 203 -9.47 -15.46 7.36
N PRO A 204 -8.42 -16.16 6.88
CA PRO A 204 -7.51 -15.65 5.87
C PRO A 204 -8.26 -15.35 4.58
N PHE A 205 -8.20 -14.08 4.17
CA PHE A 205 -9.16 -13.56 3.22
C PHE A 205 -8.65 -12.38 2.41
N ALA A 206 -7.99 -11.41 3.06
CA ALA A 206 -7.44 -10.23 2.42
C ALA A 206 -6.00 -9.98 2.88
N TRP A 207 -5.05 -10.22 1.98
CA TRP A 207 -3.87 -9.37 1.92
C TRP A 207 -4.30 -8.00 1.40
N GLY A 208 -3.59 -6.95 1.80
CA GLY A 208 -3.89 -5.58 1.45
C GLY A 208 -2.67 -4.86 0.90
N ASP A 209 -2.81 -4.30 -0.30
CA ASP A 209 -1.91 -3.26 -0.81
C ASP A 209 -2.10 -1.97 -0.01
N ALA A 210 -1.02 -1.22 0.22
CA ALA A 210 -1.15 0.18 0.62
C ALA A 210 -1.43 1.08 -0.59
N ILE A 211 -0.62 0.97 -1.66
CA ILE A 211 -0.82 1.73 -2.90
C ILE A 211 -0.83 0.79 -4.11
N SER A 212 -1.96 0.74 -4.81
CA SER A 212 -2.15 0.00 -6.06
C SER A 212 -2.17 0.99 -7.23
N CYS A 213 -1.14 1.04 -8.07
CA CYS A 213 -1.03 2.04 -9.15
C CYS A 213 -1.08 1.40 -10.55
N ALA A 214 -2.03 1.84 -11.37
CA ALA A 214 -2.19 1.41 -12.76
C ALA A 214 -2.28 2.59 -13.76
N ALA A 215 -2.34 3.83 -13.26
CA ALA A 215 -2.25 5.05 -14.07
C ALA A 215 -0.83 5.31 -14.58
N LYS A 216 -0.72 6.04 -15.70
CA LYS A 216 0.56 6.50 -16.26
C LYS A 216 1.08 7.72 -15.51
N ASN A 217 2.37 8.03 -15.68
CA ASN A 217 3.02 9.25 -15.21
C ASN A 217 2.75 9.61 -13.72
N THR A 218 2.39 8.63 -12.91
CA THR A 218 1.94 8.82 -11.52
C THR A 218 3.15 8.90 -10.61
N ILE A 219 3.22 9.94 -9.78
CA ILE A 219 4.31 10.15 -8.83
C ILE A 219 3.85 9.71 -7.44
N VAL A 220 4.39 8.59 -6.96
CA VAL A 220 4.21 8.09 -5.59
C VAL A 220 5.47 8.43 -4.81
N ARG A 221 5.45 9.48 -3.98
CA ARG A 221 6.66 9.93 -3.28
C ARG A 221 6.51 10.28 -1.82
N ASN A 222 7.58 10.09 -1.06
CA ASN A 222 7.67 10.53 0.34
C ASN A 222 6.53 9.98 1.23
N ASN A 223 5.96 8.82 0.90
CA ASN A 223 4.93 8.16 1.72
C ASN A 223 5.57 7.23 2.76
N LEU A 224 4.97 7.12 3.94
CA LEU A 224 5.36 6.17 4.98
C LEU A 224 4.35 5.04 5.08
N ILE A 225 4.76 3.82 4.74
CA ILE A 225 3.91 2.64 4.68
C ILE A 225 4.37 1.64 5.74
N ILE A 226 3.54 1.36 6.73
CA ILE A 226 3.82 0.42 7.82
C ILE A 226 2.82 -0.73 7.80
N ASP A 227 3.33 -1.95 7.86
CA ASP A 227 2.56 -3.20 7.84
C ASP A 227 1.58 -3.36 6.64
N PRO A 228 2.00 -3.12 5.37
CA PRO A 228 1.25 -3.65 4.23
C PRO A 228 1.30 -5.20 4.27
N THR A 229 0.30 -5.89 3.73
CA THR A 229 0.28 -7.37 3.76
C THR A 229 0.24 -8.04 2.42
N ASP A 230 -0.18 -7.35 1.37
CA ASP A 230 0.16 -7.71 0.01
C ASP A 230 1.40 -6.90 -0.39
N VAL A 231 1.23 -5.75 -1.06
CA VAL A 231 2.33 -4.90 -1.50
C VAL A 231 2.33 -3.52 -0.81
N GLY A 232 3.52 -2.96 -0.54
CA GLY A 232 3.64 -1.54 -0.20
C GLY A 232 3.19 -0.64 -1.35
N ILE A 233 3.86 -0.75 -2.50
CA ILE A 233 3.50 -0.08 -3.75
C ILE A 233 3.54 -1.10 -4.89
N VAL A 234 2.42 -1.35 -5.58
CA VAL A 234 2.41 -2.16 -6.81
C VAL A 234 2.15 -1.28 -8.04
N PHE A 235 2.97 -1.47 -9.08
CA PHE A 235 2.70 -0.92 -10.41
C PHE A 235 2.17 -2.01 -11.33
N TYR A 236 0.93 -1.88 -11.79
CA TYR A 236 0.26 -2.79 -12.72
C TYR A 236 0.67 -2.60 -14.19
N GLY A 237 1.97 -2.37 -14.43
CA GLY A 237 2.47 -1.72 -15.64
C GLY A 237 2.04 -0.25 -15.61
N ALA A 238 2.95 0.66 -15.26
CA ALA A 238 2.62 2.07 -15.10
C ALA A 238 3.65 2.95 -15.84
N PRO A 239 3.62 3.01 -17.18
CA PRO A 239 4.60 3.74 -17.97
C PRO A 239 4.76 5.20 -17.52
N GLY A 240 6.01 5.65 -17.38
CA GLY A 240 6.35 7.00 -16.92
C GLY A 240 6.15 7.26 -15.41
N SER A 241 5.55 6.34 -14.65
CA SER A 241 5.28 6.52 -13.21
C SER A 241 6.56 6.39 -12.35
N ILE A 242 6.60 7.07 -11.22
CA ILE A 242 7.77 7.16 -10.34
C ILE A 242 7.38 6.77 -8.91
N ALA A 243 8.12 5.84 -8.30
CA ALA A 243 8.09 5.62 -6.85
C ALA A 243 9.41 6.11 -6.23
N GLU A 244 9.38 7.19 -5.44
CA GLU A 244 10.61 7.77 -4.88
C GLU A 244 10.55 8.25 -3.42
N ASN A 245 11.66 8.05 -2.71
CA ASN A 245 11.84 8.50 -1.32
C ASN A 245 10.74 8.00 -0.35
N ASN A 246 10.03 6.92 -0.70
CA ASN A 246 9.04 6.31 0.18
C ASN A 246 9.73 5.40 1.22
N VAL A 247 9.08 5.21 2.36
CA VAL A 247 9.43 4.18 3.33
C VAL A 247 8.39 3.07 3.32
N ILE A 248 8.83 1.82 3.28
CA ILE A 248 7.97 0.65 3.45
C ILE A 248 8.56 -0.24 4.53
N ALA A 249 7.83 -0.47 5.62
CA ALA A 249 8.30 -1.22 6.78
C ALA A 249 7.34 -2.32 7.22
N SER A 250 7.85 -3.54 7.41
CA SER A 250 7.13 -4.66 8.04
C SER A 250 7.53 -4.78 9.50
N VAL A 251 6.63 -4.42 10.41
CA VAL A 251 6.89 -4.29 11.86
C VAL A 251 6.24 -5.42 12.65
N SER A 252 4.94 -5.73 12.44
CA SER A 252 4.30 -6.95 12.95
C SER A 252 3.70 -7.81 11.85
N ARG A 253 3.35 -7.25 10.69
CA ARG A 253 2.74 -7.98 9.59
C ARG A 253 3.74 -8.22 8.47
N GLU A 254 3.68 -9.43 7.93
CA GLU A 254 4.48 -9.80 6.76
C GLU A 254 3.89 -9.12 5.52
N SER A 255 4.76 -8.57 4.68
CA SER A 255 4.41 -8.04 3.36
C SER A 255 4.95 -8.99 2.29
N LEU A 256 4.14 -9.29 1.28
CA LEU A 256 4.58 -10.12 0.15
C LEU A 256 5.58 -9.38 -0.75
N GLY A 257 5.41 -8.06 -0.92
CA GLY A 257 6.25 -7.22 -1.75
C GLY A 257 6.41 -5.82 -1.19
N ALA A 258 7.61 -5.22 -1.19
CA ALA A 258 7.70 -3.80 -0.83
C ALA A 258 7.31 -2.92 -2.03
N ILE A 259 8.03 -3.00 -3.15
CA ILE A 259 7.68 -2.31 -4.40
C ILE A 259 7.66 -3.31 -5.57
N ASN A 260 6.48 -3.61 -6.11
CA ASN A 260 6.31 -4.63 -7.14
C ASN A 260 6.35 -4.07 -8.57
N LEU A 261 7.15 -4.73 -9.41
CA LEU A 261 7.17 -4.60 -10.88
C LEU A 261 6.94 -5.99 -11.49
N VAL A 262 5.76 -6.59 -11.27
CA VAL A 262 5.47 -8.00 -11.59
C VAL A 262 4.27 -8.21 -12.50
N ASP A 263 3.44 -7.19 -12.72
CA ASP A 263 2.15 -7.31 -13.36
C ASP A 263 2.22 -6.99 -14.85
N GLY A 264 2.56 -8.01 -15.65
CA GLY A 264 2.52 -7.91 -17.11
C GLY A 264 1.14 -8.21 -17.68
N PHE A 265 0.15 -7.33 -17.50
CA PHE A 265 -1.16 -7.50 -18.15
C PHE A 265 -1.84 -6.23 -18.65
N LEU A 266 -1.47 -5.05 -18.15
CA LEU A 266 -1.84 -3.77 -18.76
C LEU A 266 -0.70 -3.27 -19.66
N TYR A 267 -1.04 -2.40 -20.61
CA TYR A 267 -0.10 -1.78 -21.55
C TYR A 267 0.77 -2.79 -22.34
N PRO A 268 0.15 -3.73 -23.08
CA PRO A 268 0.88 -4.61 -24.00
C PRO A 268 1.61 -3.81 -25.07
N LEU A 269 2.70 -4.39 -25.57
CA LEU A 269 3.46 -3.91 -26.72
C LEU A 269 3.08 -4.70 -27.99
N ASP A 270 3.81 -4.49 -29.08
CA ASP A 270 3.53 -5.16 -30.36
C ASP A 270 3.72 -6.69 -30.30
N ASP A 271 4.63 -7.18 -29.44
CA ASP A 271 4.68 -8.59 -29.05
C ASP A 271 3.66 -8.85 -27.92
N PRO A 272 2.73 -9.82 -28.07
CA PRO A 272 1.65 -10.06 -27.11
C PRO A 272 2.10 -10.59 -25.74
N ASN A 273 3.38 -10.97 -25.58
CA ASN A 273 3.97 -11.36 -24.30
C ASN A 273 4.73 -10.21 -23.63
N HIS A 274 4.91 -9.07 -24.29
CA HIS A 274 5.69 -7.94 -23.78
C HIS A 274 4.79 -6.82 -23.24
N PHE A 275 5.10 -6.33 -22.03
CA PHE A 275 4.28 -5.36 -21.31
C PHE A 275 5.13 -4.16 -20.86
N SER A 276 4.60 -2.96 -21.09
CA SER A 276 5.36 -1.72 -20.93
C SER A 276 5.49 -1.29 -19.46
N TYR A 277 6.74 -1.22 -19.01
CA TYR A 277 7.16 -0.45 -17.84
C TYR A 277 8.12 0.69 -18.27
N ARG A 278 8.03 1.12 -19.54
CA ARG A 278 8.96 2.10 -20.11
C ARG A 278 8.90 3.41 -19.32
N ASN A 279 10.06 3.86 -18.87
CA ASN A 279 10.27 5.04 -18.01
C ASN A 279 9.66 4.93 -16.60
N THR A 280 9.11 3.77 -16.20
CA THR A 280 8.74 3.54 -14.80
C THR A 280 10.01 3.53 -13.95
N THR A 281 10.06 4.35 -12.90
CA THR A 281 11.29 4.56 -12.10
C THR A 281 11.02 4.30 -10.61
N VAL A 282 11.78 3.38 -10.00
CA VAL A 282 11.76 3.11 -8.56
C VAL A 282 13.09 3.54 -7.95
N ARG A 283 13.13 4.65 -7.22
CA ARG A 283 14.40 5.22 -6.75
C ARG A 283 14.42 5.73 -5.32
N ASN A 284 15.57 5.61 -4.66
CA ASN A 284 15.82 6.18 -3.33
C ASN A 284 14.79 5.79 -2.24
N ASN A 285 14.05 4.68 -2.39
CA ASN A 285 13.12 4.21 -1.37
C ASN A 285 13.87 3.44 -0.27
N TYR A 286 13.39 3.53 0.97
CA TYR A 286 13.93 2.79 2.11
C TYR A 286 12.95 1.69 2.55
N ILE A 287 13.39 0.44 2.49
CA ILE A 287 12.57 -0.75 2.71
C ILE A 287 13.11 -1.47 3.95
N ASP A 288 12.32 -1.64 5.00
CA ASP A 288 12.77 -2.19 6.29
C ASP A 288 11.96 -3.42 6.72
N ALA A 289 12.58 -4.61 6.64
CA ALA A 289 12.06 -5.83 7.23
C ALA A 289 12.36 -5.85 8.74
N PHE A 290 11.86 -4.83 9.45
CA PHE A 290 12.26 -4.48 10.82
C PHE A 290 11.89 -5.55 11.84
N GLY A 291 10.63 -5.97 11.83
CA GLY A 291 10.02 -6.84 12.84
C GLY A 291 9.09 -7.90 12.28
N SER A 292 8.94 -7.95 10.95
CA SER A 292 8.19 -8.98 10.25
C SER A 292 8.67 -9.10 8.81
N ARG A 293 8.32 -10.19 8.14
CA ARG A 293 8.93 -10.58 6.88
C ARG A 293 8.47 -9.71 5.71
N ILE A 294 9.41 -9.12 4.97
CA ILE A 294 9.17 -8.71 3.58
C ILE A 294 9.61 -9.88 2.70
N HIS A 295 8.69 -10.54 2.00
CA HIS A 295 9.03 -11.74 1.24
C HIS A 295 9.94 -11.41 0.07
N ILE A 296 9.67 -10.34 -0.68
CA ILE A 296 10.56 -9.82 -1.71
C ILE A 296 10.56 -8.29 -1.62
N ALA A 297 11.72 -7.64 -1.54
CA ALA A 297 11.76 -6.19 -1.45
C ALA A 297 11.35 -5.54 -2.78
N ILE A 298 12.04 -5.87 -3.87
CA ILE A 298 11.69 -5.40 -5.22
C ILE A 298 11.74 -6.57 -6.21
N PRO A 299 10.61 -7.28 -6.43
CA PRO A 299 10.48 -8.25 -7.50
C PRO A 299 10.27 -7.55 -8.85
N MET A 300 11.03 -7.98 -9.85
CA MET A 300 11.02 -7.50 -11.23
C MET A 300 10.78 -8.68 -12.18
N GLY A 301 9.62 -8.70 -12.82
CA GLY A 301 9.21 -9.74 -13.77
C GLY A 301 8.13 -10.68 -13.23
N ALA A 302 7.19 -11.07 -14.09
CA ALA A 302 5.94 -11.71 -13.67
C ALA A 302 6.09 -13.10 -13.07
N GLY A 303 7.08 -13.88 -13.53
CA GLY A 303 7.33 -15.25 -13.04
C GLY A 303 7.76 -15.32 -11.57
N VAL A 304 8.34 -14.24 -11.03
CA VAL A 304 8.76 -14.13 -9.64
C VAL A 304 7.55 -14.28 -8.70
N TRP A 305 6.44 -13.64 -9.06
CA TRP A 305 5.21 -13.60 -8.29
C TRP A 305 4.22 -14.69 -8.72
N VAL A 306 3.97 -14.81 -10.02
CA VAL A 306 2.95 -15.70 -10.60
C VAL A 306 3.60 -16.64 -11.63
N PRO A 307 3.96 -17.89 -11.24
CA PRO A 307 4.78 -18.76 -12.10
C PRO A 307 4.17 -19.14 -13.45
N HIS A 308 2.85 -19.10 -13.59
CA HIS A 308 2.17 -19.37 -14.87
C HIS A 308 2.20 -18.15 -15.82
N LEU A 309 2.59 -16.97 -15.32
CA LEU A 309 2.84 -15.76 -16.12
C LEU A 309 4.32 -15.54 -16.43
N LYS A 310 5.20 -16.50 -16.09
CA LYS A 310 6.65 -16.40 -16.31
C LYS A 310 6.99 -15.98 -17.75
N ASP A 311 6.26 -16.46 -18.75
CA ASP A 311 6.56 -16.25 -20.17
C ASP A 311 6.17 -14.83 -20.65
N ARG A 312 5.67 -13.96 -19.75
CA ARG A 312 5.47 -12.53 -19.99
C ARG A 312 6.71 -11.75 -19.61
N ILE A 313 7.14 -10.86 -20.50
CA ILE A 313 8.33 -10.01 -20.38
C ILE A 313 7.91 -8.58 -20.05
N LEU A 314 8.56 -7.97 -19.05
CA LEU A 314 8.31 -6.58 -18.66
C LEU A 314 9.44 -5.69 -19.19
N VAL A 315 9.11 -4.56 -19.82
CA VAL A 315 10.07 -3.81 -20.66
C VAL A 315 10.35 -2.40 -20.14
N GLY A 316 11.62 -2.06 -19.90
CA GLY A 316 12.14 -0.68 -19.86
C GLY A 316 12.01 0.11 -18.55
N ALA A 317 11.98 -0.54 -17.39
CA ALA A 317 11.98 0.15 -16.08
C ALA A 317 13.40 0.52 -15.60
N SER A 318 13.48 1.43 -14.63
CA SER A 318 14.72 1.73 -13.88
C SER A 318 14.51 1.58 -12.37
N VAL A 319 15.44 0.93 -11.68
CA VAL A 319 15.38 0.66 -10.23
C VAL A 319 16.74 1.01 -9.61
N HIS A 320 16.86 2.15 -8.92
CA HIS A 320 18.18 2.63 -8.50
C HIS A 320 18.23 3.40 -7.17
N GLY A 321 19.34 3.28 -6.44
CA GLY A 321 19.56 4.03 -5.20
C GLY A 321 18.66 3.63 -4.01
N ASN A 322 17.82 2.61 -4.15
CA ASN A 322 16.98 2.11 -3.07
C ASN A 322 17.83 1.40 -2.00
N THR A 323 17.32 1.26 -0.78
CA THR A 323 18.00 0.55 0.32
C THR A 323 17.05 -0.46 0.95
N VAL A 324 17.50 -1.71 1.10
CA VAL A 324 16.81 -2.76 1.87
C VAL A 324 17.54 -2.99 3.19
N ALA A 325 16.81 -2.96 4.29
CA ALA A 325 17.30 -3.08 5.67
C ALA A 325 16.41 -4.02 6.50
N GLY A 326 16.73 -4.17 7.77
CA GLY A 326 15.97 -4.97 8.73
C GLY A 326 16.46 -6.43 8.86
N GLY A 327 16.01 -7.10 9.91
CA GLY A 327 16.46 -8.45 10.27
C GLY A 327 15.60 -9.59 9.71
N ALA A 328 14.47 -9.30 9.06
CA ALA A 328 13.47 -10.28 8.63
C ALA A 328 13.31 -10.41 7.10
N ALA A 329 14.30 -10.00 6.31
CA ALA A 329 14.15 -9.98 4.85
C ALA A 329 14.08 -11.41 4.27
N GLY A 330 13.19 -11.61 3.31
CA GLY A 330 13.13 -12.79 2.45
C GLY A 330 14.13 -12.66 1.31
N TYR A 331 13.75 -12.02 0.21
CA TYR A 331 14.62 -11.73 -0.92
C TYR A 331 14.71 -10.21 -1.12
N GLY A 332 15.85 -9.71 -1.60
CA GLY A 332 16.05 -8.29 -1.87
C GLY A 332 15.49 -7.90 -3.24
N TYR A 333 16.40 -7.62 -4.16
CA TYR A 333 16.12 -7.28 -5.55
C TYR A 333 16.19 -8.56 -6.39
N VAL A 334 15.11 -8.89 -7.09
CA VAL A 334 14.97 -10.15 -7.85
C VAL A 334 14.57 -9.83 -9.28
N VAL A 335 15.39 -10.23 -10.26
CA VAL A 335 15.18 -9.93 -11.69
C VAL A 335 14.95 -11.21 -12.48
N ASN A 336 13.73 -11.42 -13.04
CA ASN A 336 13.40 -12.61 -13.82
C ASN A 336 12.21 -12.40 -14.78
N GLY A 337 12.49 -12.32 -16.09
CA GLY A 337 11.49 -12.10 -17.14
C GLY A 337 11.33 -10.62 -17.49
N VAL A 338 12.44 -9.94 -17.77
CA VAL A 338 12.46 -8.50 -18.09
C VAL A 338 13.44 -8.17 -19.22
N GLU A 339 13.17 -7.07 -19.92
CA GLU A 339 13.96 -6.54 -21.03
C GLU A 339 14.23 -5.04 -20.83
N ASP A 340 15.40 -4.55 -21.22
CA ASP A 340 15.79 -3.13 -21.13
C ASP A 340 15.77 -2.53 -19.71
N PHE A 341 15.77 -3.35 -18.65
CA PHE A 341 15.77 -2.87 -17.26
C PHE A 341 17.14 -2.32 -16.85
N LYS A 342 17.14 -1.24 -16.06
CA LYS A 342 18.35 -0.62 -15.48
C LYS A 342 18.31 -0.67 -13.96
N VAL A 343 19.07 -1.57 -13.35
CA VAL A 343 19.06 -1.83 -11.90
C VAL A 343 20.45 -1.55 -11.31
N TYR A 344 20.65 -0.40 -10.67
CA TYR A 344 21.99 0.05 -10.26
C TYR A 344 22.04 0.89 -8.98
N GLY A 345 23.18 0.85 -8.28
CA GLY A 345 23.43 1.68 -7.09
C GLY A 345 22.48 1.42 -5.91
N ASN A 346 21.69 0.36 -5.95
CA ASN A 346 20.86 -0.07 -4.86
C ASN A 346 21.71 -0.73 -3.77
N LYS A 347 21.24 -0.67 -2.52
CA LYS A 347 21.97 -1.15 -1.35
C LYS A 347 21.14 -2.16 -0.57
N SER A 348 21.84 -3.01 0.16
CA SER A 348 21.27 -3.90 1.17
C SER A 348 22.14 -3.90 2.42
N THR A 349 21.53 -3.62 3.56
CA THR A 349 22.07 -3.89 4.90
C THR A 349 21.21 -4.90 5.68
N ALA A 350 20.25 -5.54 5.00
CA ALA A 350 19.32 -6.49 5.60
C ALA A 350 19.94 -7.89 5.83
N SER A 351 19.35 -8.62 6.77
CA SER A 351 19.65 -10.03 7.01
C SER A 351 18.59 -10.92 6.35
N TYR A 352 19.03 -11.82 5.47
CA TYR A 352 18.15 -12.65 4.64
C TYR A 352 18.00 -14.07 5.20
N SER A 353 16.77 -14.54 5.39
CA SER A 353 16.51 -15.91 5.85
C SER A 353 15.09 -16.39 5.52
N GLY A 354 14.86 -17.70 5.71
CA GLY A 354 13.56 -18.33 5.45
C GLY A 354 13.30 -18.53 3.96
N LEU A 355 13.61 -19.73 3.47
CA LEU A 355 13.41 -20.13 2.08
C LEU A 355 11.93 -20.03 1.68
N ALA A 356 11.67 -19.53 0.46
CA ALA A 356 10.33 -19.50 -0.12
C ALA A 356 9.79 -20.88 -0.49
N ASP A 357 8.50 -20.94 -0.80
CA ASP A 357 7.83 -22.18 -1.15
C ASP A 357 8.30 -22.73 -2.51
N GLY A 358 8.54 -21.84 -3.47
CA GLY A 358 8.89 -22.21 -4.84
C GLY A 358 7.75 -22.84 -5.61
N LEU A 359 8.09 -23.62 -6.64
CA LEU A 359 7.09 -24.26 -7.50
C LEU A 359 6.41 -25.48 -6.84
N ASN A 360 7.08 -26.10 -5.86
CA ASN A 360 6.56 -27.13 -4.95
C ASN A 360 7.67 -27.59 -3.99
N ALA A 361 7.32 -28.45 -3.04
CA ALA A 361 8.25 -29.00 -2.04
C ALA A 361 9.54 -29.65 -2.60
N ARG A 362 9.53 -30.16 -3.85
CA ARG A 362 10.70 -30.76 -4.52
C ARG A 362 11.42 -29.81 -5.50
N LYS A 363 10.76 -28.72 -5.90
CA LYS A 363 11.30 -27.66 -6.77
C LYS A 363 11.35 -26.36 -5.97
N ARG A 364 12.34 -26.31 -5.09
CA ARG A 364 12.64 -25.17 -4.23
C ARG A 364 13.45 -24.12 -5.01
N PRO A 365 13.25 -22.83 -4.72
CA PRO A 365 14.01 -21.76 -5.36
C PRO A 365 15.42 -21.68 -4.77
N ASP A 366 16.19 -20.70 -5.25
CA ASP A 366 17.44 -20.29 -4.62
C ASP A 366 17.28 -19.86 -3.17
N GLU A 367 18.38 -19.89 -2.42
CA GLU A 367 18.37 -19.40 -1.04
C GLU A 367 18.13 -17.88 -1.00
N PRO A 368 17.55 -17.35 0.08
CA PRO A 368 17.19 -15.94 0.15
C PRO A 368 18.43 -15.04 0.23
N GLY A 369 18.44 -13.93 -0.53
CA GLY A 369 19.61 -13.06 -0.67
C GLY A 369 19.30 -11.67 -1.26
N PRO A 370 20.30 -10.77 -1.29
CA PRO A 370 20.10 -9.36 -1.60
C PRO A 370 19.89 -9.05 -3.09
N PHE A 371 20.65 -9.67 -3.99
CA PHE A 371 20.65 -9.34 -5.42
C PHE A 371 20.72 -10.64 -6.23
N LEU A 372 19.58 -11.04 -6.82
CA LEU A 372 19.46 -12.30 -7.58
C LEU A 372 18.85 -12.04 -8.95
N PHE A 373 19.37 -12.68 -10.00
CA PHE A 373 18.79 -12.64 -11.34
C PHE A 373 18.76 -14.01 -12.02
N ASP A 374 17.84 -14.16 -12.97
CA ASP A 374 17.71 -15.35 -13.82
C ASP A 374 18.39 -15.07 -15.18
N PRO A 375 19.62 -15.58 -15.43
CA PRO A 375 20.41 -15.21 -16.60
C PRO A 375 19.77 -15.64 -17.92
N ASP A 376 18.96 -16.69 -17.91
CA ASP A 376 18.28 -17.21 -19.11
C ASP A 376 17.03 -16.38 -19.46
N ARG A 377 16.62 -15.44 -18.59
CA ARG A 377 15.35 -14.69 -18.70
C ARG A 377 15.50 -13.19 -18.47
N ILE A 378 16.66 -12.63 -18.81
CA ILE A 378 16.88 -11.20 -18.94
C ILE A 378 17.44 -10.87 -20.32
N GLU A 379 17.00 -9.77 -20.91
CA GLU A 379 17.49 -9.29 -22.22
C GLU A 379 17.85 -7.80 -22.16
N ASN A 380 18.98 -7.42 -22.73
CA ASN A 380 19.47 -6.02 -22.81
C ASN A 380 19.52 -5.24 -21.47
N CYS A 381 19.52 -5.94 -20.33
CA CYS A 381 19.46 -5.35 -19.00
C CYS A 381 20.83 -4.86 -18.51
N GLN A 382 20.84 -3.73 -17.80
CA GLN A 382 21.99 -3.22 -17.05
C GLN A 382 21.79 -3.54 -15.56
N LEU A 383 22.58 -4.46 -15.01
CA LEU A 383 22.57 -4.80 -13.58
C LEU A 383 23.89 -4.35 -12.91
N GLN A 384 23.82 -3.97 -11.63
CA GLN A 384 25.00 -3.73 -10.79
C GLN A 384 25.75 -5.03 -10.43
N GLU A 385 27.05 -4.91 -10.13
CA GLU A 385 27.99 -6.02 -10.00
C GLU A 385 27.65 -7.01 -8.87
N GLU A 386 26.89 -6.60 -7.86
CA GLU A 386 26.52 -7.47 -6.74
C GLU A 386 25.50 -8.56 -7.10
N PHE A 387 24.81 -8.43 -8.25
CA PHE A 387 23.82 -9.40 -8.72
C PHE A 387 24.43 -10.78 -8.98
N GLN A 388 23.87 -11.81 -8.34
CA GLN A 388 24.28 -13.20 -8.53
C GLN A 388 23.29 -13.96 -9.43
N PRO A 389 23.78 -14.75 -10.42
CA PRO A 389 22.91 -15.58 -11.25
C PRO A 389 22.35 -16.73 -10.43
N CYS A 390 21.06 -17.01 -10.59
CA CYS A 390 20.42 -18.07 -9.82
C CYS A 390 20.94 -19.47 -10.20
N GLN A 391 21.00 -20.36 -9.21
CA GLN A 391 21.51 -21.72 -9.34
C GLN A 391 20.39 -22.76 -9.56
N LYS A 392 19.14 -22.42 -9.19
CA LYS A 392 17.93 -23.24 -9.34
C LYS A 392 16.88 -22.48 -10.16
N HIS A 393 16.16 -21.54 -9.54
CA HIS A 393 15.16 -20.68 -10.17
C HIS A 393 14.74 -19.53 -9.25
N LEU A 394 14.24 -18.43 -9.84
CA LEU A 394 13.66 -17.29 -9.11
C LEU A 394 12.12 -17.18 -9.26
N LEU A 395 11.46 -18.29 -9.59
CA LEU A 395 9.99 -18.37 -9.66
C LEU A 395 9.35 -18.64 -8.28
N HIS A 396 8.22 -17.98 -8.00
CA HIS A 396 7.39 -18.15 -6.80
C HIS A 396 8.10 -17.92 -5.45
N LEU A 397 8.70 -16.74 -5.27
CA LEU A 397 9.52 -16.44 -4.09
C LEU A 397 8.73 -16.02 -2.83
N LEU A 398 7.44 -16.36 -2.78
CA LEU A 398 6.59 -16.17 -1.61
C LEU A 398 6.57 -17.43 -0.73
N ARG A 399 6.29 -17.25 0.57
CA ARG A 399 6.38 -18.28 1.62
C ARG A 399 5.02 -18.44 2.31
N CYS A 400 3.98 -18.46 1.48
CA CYS A 400 2.57 -18.40 1.88
C CYS A 400 1.65 -19.19 0.93
N ASN A 401 2.23 -19.94 -0.01
CA ASN A 401 1.51 -20.61 -1.09
C ASN A 401 1.30 -22.09 -0.78
N HIS A 402 2.27 -22.70 -0.09
CA HIS A 402 2.30 -24.12 0.22
C HIS A 402 2.46 -24.33 1.73
N GLY A 403 2.30 -25.57 2.19
CA GLY A 403 2.43 -25.94 3.60
C GLY A 403 1.18 -25.73 4.44
N ASP A 404 1.30 -26.12 5.70
CA ASP A 404 0.17 -26.34 6.61
C ASP A 404 -0.49 -25.03 7.07
N THR A 405 -1.75 -25.16 7.47
CA THR A 405 -2.56 -24.07 8.04
C THR A 405 -3.12 -24.46 9.40
N ASN A 406 -3.36 -23.48 10.26
CA ASN A 406 -4.11 -23.69 11.51
C ASN A 406 -5.62 -23.83 11.25
N ASP A 407 -6.40 -24.07 12.30
CA ASP A 407 -7.86 -24.26 12.24
C ASP A 407 -8.63 -23.05 11.67
N LEU A 408 -8.01 -21.86 11.66
CA LEU A 408 -8.56 -20.66 11.03
C LEU A 408 -8.16 -20.54 9.55
N GLY A 409 -7.18 -21.31 9.07
CA GLY A 409 -6.66 -21.28 7.70
C GLY A 409 -5.34 -20.50 7.52
N TYR A 410 -4.76 -19.93 8.58
CA TYR A 410 -3.51 -19.15 8.47
C TYR A 410 -2.29 -20.06 8.42
N ARG A 411 -1.28 -19.66 7.67
CA ARG A 411 -0.06 -20.45 7.46
C ARG A 411 0.70 -20.71 8.75
N ILE A 412 1.18 -21.93 8.91
CA ILE A 412 2.07 -22.32 10.00
C ILE A 412 3.43 -22.67 9.41
N TYR A 413 4.46 -21.93 9.81
CA TYR A 413 5.84 -22.25 9.45
C TYR A 413 6.84 -21.67 10.46
N LYS A 414 8.05 -22.23 10.48
CA LYS A 414 9.17 -21.71 11.26
C LYS A 414 9.71 -20.40 10.68
N TYR A 415 9.85 -19.37 11.50
CA TYR A 415 10.62 -18.17 11.13
C TYR A 415 12.04 -18.54 10.67
N GLY A 416 12.60 -17.78 9.74
CA GLY A 416 14.03 -17.80 9.45
C GLY A 416 14.89 -17.45 10.68
N GLU A 417 16.20 -17.73 10.62
CA GLU A 417 17.12 -17.54 11.75
C GLU A 417 17.23 -16.07 12.18
N PHE A 418 17.30 -15.15 11.23
CA PHE A 418 17.31 -13.71 11.51
C PHE A 418 15.90 -13.18 11.76
N GLU A 419 14.92 -13.69 10.99
CA GLU A 419 13.50 -13.36 11.07
C GLU A 419 12.95 -13.49 12.50
N VAL A 420 13.27 -14.58 13.22
CA VAL A 420 12.79 -14.78 14.60
C VAL A 420 13.36 -13.74 15.58
N LYS A 421 14.63 -13.33 15.42
CA LYS A 421 15.28 -12.35 16.28
C LYS A 421 14.68 -10.95 16.06
N ALA A 422 14.47 -10.59 14.80
CA ALA A 422 13.80 -9.36 14.40
C ALA A 422 12.37 -9.24 14.96
N VAL A 423 11.58 -10.32 14.82
CA VAL A 423 10.21 -10.40 15.35
C VAL A 423 10.15 -10.20 16.86
N ILE A 424 11.09 -10.79 17.61
CA ILE A 424 11.18 -10.64 19.06
C ILE A 424 11.59 -9.20 19.43
N ASN A 425 12.65 -8.65 18.83
CA ASN A 425 13.11 -7.29 19.10
C ASN A 425 12.00 -6.25 18.86
N ALA A 426 11.32 -6.31 17.72
CA ALA A 426 10.24 -5.38 17.39
C ALA A 426 9.03 -5.52 18.34
N ALA A 427 8.68 -6.76 18.74
CA ALA A 427 7.61 -6.97 19.72
C ALA A 427 7.96 -6.38 21.09
N TYR A 428 9.21 -6.51 21.53
CA TYR A 428 9.70 -5.94 22.78
C TYR A 428 9.75 -4.40 22.75
N LEU A 429 10.21 -3.79 21.65
CA LEU A 429 10.23 -2.34 21.47
C LEU A 429 8.81 -1.74 21.41
N GLU A 430 7.91 -2.32 20.61
CA GLU A 430 6.53 -1.83 20.53
C GLU A 430 5.76 -2.02 21.85
N MET A 431 5.85 -3.19 22.49
CA MET A 431 5.06 -3.49 23.68
C MET A 431 5.69 -2.94 24.95
N LEU A 432 6.95 -3.26 25.24
CA LEU A 432 7.60 -2.91 26.51
C LEU A 432 8.42 -1.61 26.41
N GLY A 433 8.81 -1.20 25.21
CA GLY A 433 9.62 0.00 25.00
C GLY A 433 11.04 -0.14 25.52
N ARG A 434 11.63 -1.31 25.26
CA ARG A 434 13.03 -1.68 25.48
C ARG A 434 13.40 -2.86 24.58
N GLU A 435 14.69 -3.19 24.47
CA GLU A 435 15.12 -4.46 23.88
C GLU A 435 14.90 -5.66 24.84
N PRO A 436 14.80 -6.90 24.32
CA PRO A 436 14.82 -8.11 25.15
C PRO A 436 16.22 -8.36 25.72
N THR A 437 16.27 -8.91 26.92
CA THR A 437 17.51 -9.50 27.46
C THR A 437 17.91 -10.77 26.69
N GLU A 438 19.16 -11.21 26.83
CA GLU A 438 19.67 -12.44 26.18
C GLU A 438 18.86 -13.70 26.57
N THR A 439 18.45 -13.80 27.84
CA THR A 439 17.56 -14.87 28.33
C THR A 439 16.20 -14.80 27.65
N GLU A 440 15.55 -13.63 27.63
CA GLU A 440 14.25 -13.42 26.99
C GLU A 440 14.31 -13.73 25.48
N MET A 441 15.38 -13.32 24.80
CA MET A 441 15.61 -13.65 23.39
C MET A 441 15.71 -15.17 23.20
N THR A 442 16.55 -15.85 23.98
CA THR A 442 16.78 -17.30 23.89
C THR A 442 15.50 -18.10 24.15
N GLU A 443 14.74 -17.74 25.19
CA GLU A 443 13.49 -18.40 25.55
C GLU A 443 12.39 -18.17 24.51
N ASN A 444 12.22 -16.92 24.03
CA ASN A 444 11.21 -16.63 23.02
C ASN A 444 11.58 -17.25 21.65
N ILE A 445 12.86 -17.32 21.24
CA ILE A 445 13.28 -18.09 20.05
C ILE A 445 12.83 -19.54 20.18
N LYS A 446 13.17 -20.20 21.31
CA LYS A 446 12.84 -21.60 21.57
C LYS A 446 11.32 -21.84 21.53
N TRP A 447 10.55 -20.94 22.14
CA TRP A 447 9.08 -21.02 22.18
C TRP A 447 8.44 -20.77 20.81
N MET A 448 8.84 -19.72 20.08
CA MET A 448 8.27 -19.41 18.76
C MET A 448 8.64 -20.45 17.70
N GLN A 449 9.83 -21.06 17.78
CA GLN A 449 10.25 -22.11 16.85
C GLN A 449 9.61 -23.48 17.14
N SER A 450 9.23 -23.76 18.39
CA SER A 450 8.53 -25.01 18.76
C SER A 450 7.02 -24.94 18.56
N THR A 451 6.40 -23.81 18.88
CA THR A 451 4.94 -23.58 18.73
C THR A 451 4.55 -23.06 17.35
N GLN A 452 5.51 -22.56 16.57
CA GLN A 452 5.29 -21.92 15.26
C GLN A 452 4.29 -20.74 15.30
N THR A 453 4.10 -20.15 16.49
CA THR A 453 3.13 -19.09 16.74
C THR A 453 3.47 -17.78 16.02
N ASN A 454 2.47 -16.94 15.78
CA ASN A 454 2.63 -15.71 15.01
C ASN A 454 3.17 -14.53 15.87
N ALA A 455 3.54 -13.43 15.21
CA ALA A 455 4.22 -12.30 15.81
C ALA A 455 3.29 -11.50 16.75
N ASP A 456 1.99 -11.52 16.48
CA ASP A 456 0.98 -10.94 17.34
C ASP A 456 0.73 -11.76 18.61
N THR A 457 0.86 -13.09 18.60
CA THR A 457 0.74 -13.90 19.82
C THR A 457 1.85 -13.59 20.82
N LEU A 458 3.08 -13.31 20.36
CA LEU A 458 4.13 -12.77 21.24
C LEU A 458 3.72 -11.39 21.78
N ARG A 459 3.26 -10.47 20.93
CA ARG A 459 2.83 -9.13 21.37
C ARG A 459 1.70 -9.16 22.40
N ARG A 460 0.68 -10.00 22.20
CA ARG A 460 -0.42 -10.20 23.17
C ARG A 460 0.06 -10.83 24.48
N LYS A 461 1.06 -11.72 24.45
CA LYS A 461 1.73 -12.25 25.66
C LYS A 461 2.47 -11.14 26.43
N LEU A 462 3.20 -10.26 25.74
CA LEU A 462 3.89 -9.12 26.36
C LEU A 462 2.90 -8.08 26.91
N MET A 463 1.87 -7.73 26.13
CA MET A 463 0.78 -6.82 26.52
C MET A 463 -0.01 -7.28 27.74
N ALA A 464 -0.13 -8.60 27.95
CA ALA A 464 -0.79 -9.19 29.12
C ALA A 464 0.14 -9.35 30.33
N GLY A 465 1.44 -9.04 30.21
CA GLY A 465 2.44 -9.18 31.28
C GLY A 465 2.51 -7.96 32.19
N ASP A 466 2.96 -8.18 33.43
CA ASP A 466 2.98 -7.16 34.49
C ASP A 466 3.76 -5.90 34.09
N GLU A 467 4.92 -6.02 33.44
CA GLU A 467 5.72 -4.88 32.98
C GLU A 467 4.95 -3.95 32.02
N PHE A 468 4.14 -4.52 31.12
CA PHE A 468 3.29 -3.73 30.23
C PHE A 468 2.19 -3.02 31.02
N VAL A 469 1.50 -3.76 31.90
CA VAL A 469 0.39 -3.24 32.70
C VAL A 469 0.85 -2.14 33.66
N GLU A 470 2.03 -2.26 34.26
CA GLU A 470 2.64 -1.23 35.11
C GLU A 470 3.07 0.02 34.35
N LYS A 471 3.48 -0.12 33.07
CA LYS A 471 4.04 0.98 32.28
C LYS A 471 3.01 1.72 31.43
N PHE A 472 2.00 1.03 30.93
CA PHE A 472 1.02 1.57 29.98
C PHE A 472 -0.44 1.39 30.45
N GLY A 473 -0.69 0.66 31.53
CA GLY A 473 -2.03 0.31 31.98
C GLY A 473 -2.57 -0.95 31.30
N ARG A 474 -3.80 -1.33 31.66
CA ARG A 474 -4.40 -2.60 31.25
C ARG A 474 -5.24 -2.44 29.99
N PHE A 475 -4.77 -3.04 28.89
CA PHE A 475 -5.53 -3.22 27.65
C PHE A 475 -6.07 -4.65 27.56
N LEU A 476 -7.15 -4.88 26.80
CA LEU A 476 -7.56 -6.25 26.48
C LEU A 476 -6.63 -6.78 25.39
N PRO A 477 -6.20 -8.06 25.43
CA PRO A 477 -5.34 -8.62 24.38
C PRO A 477 -5.94 -8.54 22.98
N ASP A 478 -7.27 -8.48 22.83
CA ASP A 478 -7.94 -8.29 21.54
C ASP A 478 -7.67 -6.89 20.94
N ASP A 479 -7.42 -5.86 21.77
CA ASP A 479 -7.20 -4.45 21.39
C ASP A 479 -5.77 -4.15 20.88
N LEU A 480 -4.94 -5.17 20.63
CA LEU A 480 -3.55 -5.01 20.17
C LEU A 480 -3.42 -4.05 18.97
N HIS A 481 -4.30 -4.14 17.98
CA HIS A 481 -4.18 -3.36 16.75
C HIS A 481 -4.64 -1.90 16.90
N PRO A 482 -5.78 -1.61 17.56
CA PRO A 482 -6.08 -0.25 18.04
C PRO A 482 -4.91 0.38 18.80
N TYR A 483 -4.35 -0.30 19.81
CA TYR A 483 -3.20 0.18 20.58
C TYR A 483 -1.96 0.47 19.69
N ARG A 484 -1.64 -0.43 18.75
CA ARG A 484 -0.51 -0.20 17.83
C ARG A 484 -0.74 0.99 16.90
N ILE A 485 -1.95 1.19 16.39
CA ILE A 485 -2.27 2.33 15.52
C ILE A 485 -2.10 3.63 16.31
N GLU A 486 -2.66 3.71 17.53
CA GLU A 486 -2.51 4.85 18.44
C GLU A 486 -1.02 5.13 18.74
N LEU A 487 -0.25 4.11 19.15
CA LEU A 487 1.19 4.23 19.42
C LEU A 487 1.98 4.81 18.24
N TRP A 488 1.74 4.33 17.01
CA TRP A 488 2.45 4.81 15.83
C TRP A 488 2.01 6.21 15.42
N LEU A 489 0.72 6.54 15.49
CA LEU A 489 0.21 7.89 15.22
C LEU A 489 0.78 8.91 16.19
N ASP A 490 0.74 8.63 17.50
CA ASP A 490 1.28 9.51 18.54
C ASP A 490 2.77 9.79 18.34
N ILE A 491 3.55 8.75 18.02
CA ILE A 491 4.99 8.91 17.78
C ILE A 491 5.23 9.78 16.54
N ILE A 492 4.53 9.54 15.43
CA ILE A 492 4.71 10.27 14.18
C ILE A 492 4.24 11.73 14.31
N ASP A 493 3.08 11.96 14.92
CA ASP A 493 2.53 13.30 15.17
C ASP A 493 3.48 14.15 16.02
N ASN A 494 4.04 13.57 17.10
CA ASN A 494 5.06 14.26 17.90
C ASN A 494 6.33 14.58 17.08
N ILE A 495 6.77 13.71 16.17
CA ILE A 495 7.91 13.99 15.28
C ILE A 495 7.59 15.13 14.30
N GLN A 496 6.38 15.15 13.72
CA GLN A 496 5.92 16.24 12.86
C GLN A 496 5.88 17.57 13.63
N LYS A 497 5.27 17.60 14.81
CA LYS A 497 5.20 18.79 15.68
C LYS A 497 6.59 19.30 16.08
N ASP A 498 7.52 18.41 16.39
CA ASP A 498 8.91 18.78 16.70
C ASP A 498 9.61 19.37 15.47
N SER A 499 9.39 18.82 14.27
CA SER A 499 9.94 19.34 13.02
C SER A 499 9.36 20.71 12.65
N MET A 500 8.04 20.89 12.72
CA MET A 500 7.38 22.18 12.46
C MET A 500 7.93 23.28 13.38
N LYS A 501 8.07 23.01 14.68
CA LYS A 501 8.67 23.95 15.65
C LYS A 501 10.15 24.31 15.37
N GLN A 502 10.91 23.41 14.72
CA GLN A 502 12.35 23.58 14.51
C GLN A 502 12.73 24.09 13.12
N LYS A 503 11.93 23.77 12.09
CA LYS A 503 12.27 23.93 10.67
C LYS A 503 11.17 24.57 9.83
N ASP A 504 9.97 24.78 10.38
CA ASP A 504 8.78 25.24 9.64
C ASP A 504 8.43 24.34 8.43
N SER A 505 8.73 23.05 8.54
CA SER A 505 8.42 22.06 7.51
C SER A 505 8.16 20.67 8.10
N LEU A 506 7.28 19.91 7.43
CA LEU A 506 7.15 18.47 7.69
C LEU A 506 8.47 17.75 7.33
N PRO A 507 8.87 16.73 8.10
CA PRO A 507 10.01 15.89 7.77
C PRO A 507 9.67 14.88 6.66
N ASP A 508 10.68 14.42 5.93
CA ASP A 508 10.52 13.31 4.97
C ASP A 508 10.21 11.97 5.66
N ALA A 509 9.65 11.02 4.90
CA ALA A 509 9.20 9.74 5.40
C ALA A 509 10.32 8.92 6.06
N GLU A 510 11.56 8.99 5.53
CA GLU A 510 12.72 8.30 6.11
C GLU A 510 13.09 8.89 7.48
N THR A 511 13.12 10.22 7.59
CA THR A 511 13.33 10.94 8.85
C THR A 511 12.23 10.60 9.86
N ILE A 512 10.95 10.61 9.46
CA ILE A 512 9.83 10.19 10.31
C ILE A 512 10.07 8.77 10.81
N TYR A 513 10.28 7.81 9.91
CA TYR A 513 10.40 6.40 10.27
C TYR A 513 11.60 6.13 11.19
N ARG A 514 12.78 6.65 10.88
CA ARG A 514 13.98 6.45 11.70
C ARG A 514 13.82 7.05 13.09
N GLN A 515 13.24 8.24 13.20
CA GLN A 515 12.95 8.84 14.51
C GLN A 515 11.86 8.06 15.25
N ALA A 516 10.86 7.52 14.55
CA ALA A 516 9.80 6.72 15.16
C ALA A 516 10.32 5.40 15.74
N VAL A 517 11.16 4.67 15.00
CA VAL A 517 11.85 3.46 15.50
C VAL A 517 12.70 3.76 16.72
N LEU A 518 13.45 4.88 16.73
CA LEU A 518 14.21 5.31 17.91
C LEU A 518 13.32 5.64 19.11
N ARG A 519 12.14 6.25 18.89
CA ARG A 519 11.16 6.57 19.95
C ARG A 519 10.39 5.36 20.49
N LEU A 520 10.48 4.18 19.86
CA LEU A 520 9.96 2.94 20.45
C LEU A 520 10.76 2.53 21.69
N ASP A 521 12.09 2.74 21.70
CA ASP A 521 12.90 2.58 22.91
C ASP A 521 12.57 3.72 23.90
N ARG A 522 11.83 3.33 24.94
CA ARG A 522 11.33 4.21 26.00
C ARG A 522 12.06 3.93 27.31
N SER A 523 13.25 3.30 27.27
CA SER A 523 14.10 3.03 28.44
C SER A 523 14.60 4.31 29.13
N LYS A 524 14.71 5.42 28.38
CA LYS A 524 15.21 6.72 28.86
C LYS A 524 14.12 7.75 29.15
N ILE A 525 12.86 7.45 28.84
CA ILE A 525 11.74 8.33 29.18
C ILE A 525 11.37 8.05 30.64
N GLY A 526 11.93 8.85 31.55
CA GLY A 526 11.55 8.82 32.97
C GLY A 526 10.06 9.09 33.14
N ARG A 527 9.43 8.48 34.15
CA ARG A 527 8.00 8.64 34.46
C ARG A 527 7.64 10.12 34.64
N SER A 528 7.07 10.74 33.61
CA SER A 528 6.26 11.95 33.74
C SER A 528 4.93 11.54 34.37
N SER A 529 4.84 11.73 35.68
CA SER A 529 3.68 11.47 36.55
C SER A 529 2.51 12.41 36.26
#